data_AF-A0A844FMI2-F1
#
_entry.id   AF-A0A844FMI2-F1
#
_cell.length_a   1.000
_cell.length_b   1.000
_cell.length_c   1.000
_cell.angle_alpha   90.00
_cell.angle_beta   90.00
_cell.angle_gamma   90.00
#
_symmetry.space_group_name_H-M   'P 1'
#
loop_
_entity.id
_entity.type
_entity.pdbx_description
1 polymer ?
#
loop_
_entity_poly.entity_id
_entity_poly.type
_entity_poly.pdbx_seq_one_letter_code
_entity_poly.pdbx_strand_id
1 'polypeptide(L)'
;MVVCCPRCMSAGVDFGWSRPRCIATGSIFAENRPRSMSTGSFFDENCPQFMSTGSIFVENCPRCMSTGSIFAENCPRSMSTGSFFTENCPQCIATGSNFAENCPQCMSTGSIFAENCPRSMSTGSIFANNCPRSMSTGSIFYENCPRSMSTGSIFAEYCPQCMSTKFG
;
A
#
# COMPACT_ATOMS: atom_id res chain seq x y z
N MET A 1 21.84 31.38 -4.93
CA MET A 1 21.25 31.25 -6.28
C MET A 1 20.92 29.78 -6.50
N VAL A 2 19.72 29.35 -6.09
CA VAL A 2 19.27 27.97 -6.32
C VAL A 2 18.84 27.90 -7.77
N VAL A 3 19.63 27.23 -8.60
CA VAL A 3 19.27 26.96 -9.99
C VAL A 3 18.08 25.99 -9.95
N CYS A 4 16.86 26.53 -10.05
CA CYS A 4 15.66 25.75 -10.29
C CYS A 4 15.76 25.13 -11.68
N CYS A 5 16.36 23.93 -11.73
CA CYS A 5 16.30 23.09 -12.91
C CYS A 5 14.89 22.44 -12.95
N PRO A 6 14.02 22.77 -13.93
CA PRO A 6 12.61 22.35 -13.92
C PRO A 6 12.42 20.83 -14.11
N ARG A 7 13.46 20.14 -14.57
CA ARG A 7 13.58 18.68 -14.65
C ARG A 7 15.02 18.30 -14.35
N CYS A 8 15.23 17.47 -13.34
CA CYS A 8 16.53 16.82 -13.15
C CYS A 8 16.45 15.36 -13.57
N MET A 9 17.44 14.94 -14.35
CA MET A 9 17.74 13.56 -14.67
C MET A 9 19.07 13.20 -14.01
N SER A 10 19.03 12.26 -13.07
CA SER A 10 20.20 11.81 -12.29
C SER A 10 20.35 10.29 -12.41
N ALA A 11 21.58 9.83 -12.62
CA ALA A 11 21.96 8.43 -12.55
C ALA A 11 22.89 8.26 -11.33
N GLY A 12 22.48 7.46 -10.35
CA GLY A 12 23.20 7.27 -9.09
C GLY A 12 22.43 7.76 -7.87
N VAL A 13 23.11 8.40 -6.92
CA VAL A 13 22.49 8.97 -5.71
C VAL A 13 22.22 10.46 -5.92
N ASP A 14 20.96 10.90 -5.77
CA ASP A 14 20.58 12.31 -5.89
C ASP A 14 20.11 12.84 -4.53
N PHE A 15 20.83 13.84 -4.03
CA PHE A 15 20.42 14.68 -2.90
C PHE A 15 19.94 16.01 -3.48
N GLY A 16 18.64 16.29 -3.39
CA GLY A 16 18.13 17.56 -3.92
C GLY A 16 16.93 18.10 -3.18
N TRP A 17 17.06 19.34 -2.71
CA TRP A 17 15.97 20.10 -2.09
C TRP A 17 15.11 20.82 -3.12
N SER A 18 13.79 20.73 -2.95
CA SER A 18 12.77 21.58 -3.59
C SER A 18 12.83 21.65 -5.12
N ARG A 19 12.77 20.50 -5.80
CA ARG A 19 12.64 20.43 -7.26
C ARG A 19 11.23 20.02 -7.68
N PRO A 20 10.58 20.72 -8.63
CA PRO A 20 9.19 20.47 -8.98
C PRO A 20 8.95 19.14 -9.70
N ARG A 21 9.94 18.61 -10.44
CA ARG A 21 9.90 17.27 -11.04
C ARG A 21 11.30 16.67 -11.12
N CYS A 22 11.45 15.42 -10.70
CA CYS A 22 12.69 14.67 -10.83
C CYS A 22 12.44 13.28 -11.39
N ILE A 23 13.34 12.84 -12.27
CA ILE A 23 13.43 11.50 -12.81
C ILE A 23 14.82 10.99 -12.44
N ALA A 24 14.94 9.93 -11.65
CA ALA A 24 16.25 9.37 -11.37
C ALA A 24 16.30 7.85 -11.49
N THR A 25 17.49 7.36 -11.82
CA THR A 25 17.82 5.94 -11.84
C THR A 25 18.81 5.71 -10.70
N GLY A 26 18.38 5.02 -9.63
CA GLY A 26 19.17 4.86 -8.40
C GLY A 26 18.45 5.31 -7.14
N SER A 27 19.20 5.76 -6.13
CA SER A 27 18.66 6.15 -4.82
C SER A 27 18.43 7.66 -4.75
N ILE A 28 17.23 8.11 -4.41
CA ILE A 28 16.95 9.53 -4.21
C ILE A 28 16.62 9.80 -2.75
N PHE A 29 17.24 10.83 -2.19
CA PHE A 29 16.85 11.42 -0.91
C PHE A 29 16.34 12.83 -1.18
N ALA A 30 15.08 13.07 -0.88
CA ALA A 30 14.40 14.33 -1.16
C ALA A 30 13.55 14.79 0.03
N GLU A 31 13.21 16.07 0.03
CA GLU A 31 12.28 16.65 1.00
C GLU A 31 11.36 17.60 0.21
N ASN A 32 10.05 17.53 0.48
CA ASN A 32 9.05 18.47 -0.02
C ASN A 32 8.99 18.59 -1.56
N ARG A 33 8.83 17.47 -2.27
CA ARG A 33 8.72 17.47 -3.74
C ARG A 33 7.30 17.22 -4.24
N PRO A 34 6.73 18.07 -5.11
CA PRO A 34 5.35 17.91 -5.56
C PRO A 34 5.12 16.67 -6.44
N ARG A 35 6.12 16.27 -7.25
CA ARG A 35 6.08 15.06 -8.09
C ARG A 35 7.46 14.45 -8.32
N SER A 36 7.56 13.14 -8.14
CA SER A 36 8.81 12.39 -8.40
C SER A 36 8.55 11.09 -9.17
N MET A 37 9.49 10.73 -10.03
CA MET A 37 9.55 9.44 -10.73
C MET A 37 10.91 8.81 -10.52
N SER A 38 10.98 7.54 -10.15
CA SER A 38 12.28 6.85 -10.01
C SER A 38 12.26 5.41 -10.48
N THR A 39 13.45 4.93 -10.84
CA THR A 39 13.76 3.52 -11.06
C THR A 39 14.84 3.16 -10.03
N GLY A 40 14.43 2.62 -8.89
CA GLY A 40 15.30 2.38 -7.73
C GLY A 40 14.65 2.72 -6.39
N SER A 41 15.48 3.04 -5.41
CA SER A 41 15.07 3.33 -4.03
C SER A 41 14.74 4.82 -3.85
N PHE A 42 13.65 5.14 -3.17
CA PHE A 42 13.25 6.52 -2.91
C PHE A 42 12.96 6.75 -1.43
N PHE A 43 13.51 7.83 -0.89
CA PHE A 43 13.26 8.29 0.48
C PHE A 43 12.83 9.76 0.43
N ASP A 44 11.63 10.06 0.91
CA ASP A 44 11.11 11.43 1.01
C ASP A 44 10.19 11.57 2.22
N GLU A 45 10.22 12.73 2.85
CA GLU A 45 9.35 13.04 3.98
C GLU A 45 7.94 13.40 3.47
N ASN A 46 7.86 14.15 2.36
CA ASN A 46 6.60 14.71 1.86
C ASN A 46 6.58 14.76 0.33
N CYS A 47 5.85 13.82 -0.29
CA CYS A 47 5.63 13.80 -1.73
C CYS A 47 4.13 13.65 -2.08
N PRO A 48 3.45 14.71 -2.56
CA PRO A 48 2.04 14.67 -2.95
C PRO A 48 1.69 13.58 -3.95
N GLN A 49 2.58 13.32 -4.91
CA GLN A 49 2.36 12.31 -5.96
C GLN A 49 3.66 11.64 -6.38
N PHE A 50 3.68 10.32 -6.28
CA PHE A 50 4.89 9.55 -6.52
C PHE A 50 4.64 8.33 -7.44
N MET A 51 5.61 8.05 -8.31
CA MET A 51 5.65 6.86 -9.18
C MET A 51 7.04 6.21 -9.16
N SER A 52 7.16 4.92 -8.84
CA SER A 52 8.44 4.20 -8.98
C SER A 52 8.33 2.80 -9.56
N THR A 53 9.43 2.37 -10.16
CA THR A 53 9.78 0.97 -10.36
C THR A 53 10.88 0.64 -9.35
N GLY A 54 10.53 0.14 -8.17
CA GLY A 54 11.46 -0.07 -7.06
C GLY A 54 10.81 0.11 -5.67
N SER A 55 11.64 0.46 -4.68
CA SER A 55 11.20 0.62 -3.29
C SER A 55 10.98 2.08 -2.95
N ILE A 56 9.87 2.37 -2.27
CA ILE A 56 9.50 3.71 -1.81
C ILE A 56 9.42 3.70 -0.29
N PHE A 57 10.04 4.67 0.34
CA PHE A 57 9.93 4.98 1.75
C PHE A 57 9.48 6.43 1.86
N VAL A 58 8.26 6.65 2.36
CA VAL A 58 7.69 7.99 2.46
C VAL A 58 6.90 8.16 3.74
N GLU A 59 7.07 9.27 4.45
CA GLU A 59 6.26 9.50 5.64
C GLU A 59 4.82 9.84 5.21
N ASN A 60 4.66 10.86 4.36
CA ASN A 60 3.36 11.34 3.91
C ASN A 60 3.27 11.41 2.38
N CYS A 61 2.36 10.61 1.82
CA CYS A 61 2.10 10.55 0.39
C CYS A 61 0.60 10.47 0.07
N PRO A 62 -0.07 11.59 -0.26
CA PRO A 62 -1.46 11.61 -0.72
C PRO A 62 -1.77 10.58 -1.80
N ARG A 63 -0.85 10.36 -2.74
CA ARG A 63 -1.02 9.38 -3.81
C ARG A 63 0.28 8.72 -4.23
N CYS A 64 0.39 7.42 -3.98
CA CYS A 64 1.57 6.64 -4.32
C CYS A 64 1.25 5.51 -5.30
N MET A 65 2.09 5.35 -6.34
CA MET A 65 2.01 4.25 -7.29
C MET A 65 3.39 3.58 -7.42
N SER A 66 3.47 2.26 -7.27
CA SER A 66 4.74 1.54 -7.40
C SER A 66 4.60 0.20 -8.11
N THR A 67 5.63 -0.15 -8.88
CA THR A 67 5.95 -1.53 -9.22
C THR A 67 7.16 -1.94 -8.36
N GLY A 68 6.89 -2.60 -7.23
CA GLY A 68 7.87 -2.91 -6.20
C GLY A 68 7.26 -2.80 -4.80
N SER A 69 8.04 -2.27 -3.86
CA SER A 69 7.61 -2.13 -2.47
C SER A 69 7.28 -0.68 -2.13
N ILE A 70 6.24 -0.46 -1.34
CA ILE A 70 5.92 0.85 -0.76
C ILE A 70 5.87 0.71 0.76
N PHE A 71 6.56 1.60 1.46
CA PHE A 71 6.52 1.77 2.89
C PHE A 71 6.07 3.20 3.15
N ALA A 72 4.89 3.38 3.74
CA ALA A 72 4.35 4.70 4.01
C ALA A 72 3.63 4.81 5.36
N GLU A 73 3.92 5.81 6.18
CA GLU A 73 3.14 6.02 7.41
C GLU A 73 1.70 6.42 7.04
N ASN A 74 1.56 7.48 6.25
CA ASN A 74 0.26 7.98 5.79
C ASN A 74 0.17 8.03 4.27
N CYS A 75 -0.73 7.21 3.71
CA CYS A 75 -1.03 7.23 2.29
C CYS A 75 -2.53 7.17 2.03
N PRO A 76 -3.23 8.30 1.86
CA PRO A 76 -4.65 8.36 1.51
C PRO A 76 -5.07 7.40 0.41
N ARG A 77 -4.24 7.28 -0.64
CA ARG A 77 -4.53 6.42 -1.79
C ARG A 77 -3.27 5.79 -2.37
N SER A 78 -3.20 4.47 -2.34
CA SER A 78 -2.08 3.73 -2.89
C SER A 78 -2.48 2.70 -3.93
N MET A 79 -1.59 2.51 -4.91
CA MET A 79 -1.65 1.41 -5.87
C MET A 79 -0.27 0.78 -5.98
N SER A 80 -0.15 -0.52 -5.72
CA SER A 80 1.13 -1.22 -5.81
C SER A 80 1.02 -2.50 -6.63
N THR A 81 2.09 -2.83 -7.35
CA THR A 81 2.34 -4.18 -7.86
C THR A 81 3.55 -4.70 -7.10
N GLY A 82 3.34 -5.60 -6.14
CA GLY A 82 4.35 -6.04 -5.17
C GLY A 82 3.82 -5.95 -3.74
N SER A 83 4.57 -5.31 -2.85
CA SER A 83 4.23 -5.22 -1.43
C SER A 83 3.91 -3.80 -1.01
N PHE A 84 2.83 -3.60 -0.27
CA PHE A 84 2.45 -2.33 0.31
C PHE A 84 2.42 -2.44 1.84
N PHE A 85 3.13 -1.56 2.52
CA PHE A 85 3.19 -1.47 3.98
C PHE A 85 2.78 -0.07 4.40
N THR A 86 1.81 0.02 5.31
CA THR A 86 1.36 1.30 5.84
C THR A 86 0.83 1.23 7.26
N GLU A 87 0.90 2.35 7.98
CA GLU A 87 0.09 2.50 9.20
C GLU A 87 -1.33 2.92 8.82
N ASN A 88 -1.49 3.96 8.00
CA ASN A 88 -2.79 4.53 7.66
C ASN A 88 -2.99 4.71 6.16
N CYS A 89 -3.94 3.95 5.60
CA CYS A 89 -4.36 4.09 4.21
C CYS A 89 -5.87 3.92 4.04
N PRO A 90 -6.63 5.02 3.92
CA PRO A 90 -8.05 5.03 3.57
C PRO A 90 -8.42 4.06 2.43
N GLN A 91 -7.62 4.04 1.36
CA GLN A 91 -7.88 3.21 0.17
C GLN A 91 -6.58 2.62 -0.40
N CYS A 92 -6.44 1.30 -0.32
CA CYS A 92 -5.33 0.59 -0.93
C CYS A 92 -5.79 -0.43 -1.98
N ILE A 93 -5.08 -0.45 -3.11
CA ILE A 93 -5.18 -1.46 -4.15
C ILE A 93 -3.79 -2.08 -4.35
N ALA A 94 -3.67 -3.39 -4.19
CA ALA A 94 -2.40 -4.09 -4.38
C ALA A 94 -2.54 -5.29 -5.34
N THR A 95 -1.56 -5.45 -6.21
CA THR A 95 -1.30 -6.70 -6.91
C THR A 95 -0.13 -7.39 -6.21
N GLY A 96 -0.43 -8.14 -5.15
CA GLY A 96 0.57 -8.77 -4.28
C GLY A 96 0.14 -8.72 -2.81
N SER A 97 1.01 -8.31 -1.91
CA SER A 97 0.71 -8.31 -0.47
C SER A 97 0.45 -6.89 0.04
N ASN A 98 -0.61 -6.74 0.83
CA ASN A 98 -0.90 -5.50 1.53
C ASN A 98 -0.82 -5.72 3.05
N PHE A 99 -0.05 -4.90 3.74
CA PHE A 99 0.12 -4.84 5.18
C PHE A 99 -0.30 -3.45 5.64
N ALA A 100 -1.37 -3.35 6.43
CA ALA A 100 -1.88 -2.07 6.89
C ALA A 100 -2.39 -2.15 8.34
N GLU A 101 -1.98 -1.26 9.24
CA GLU A 101 -2.63 -1.22 10.56
C GLU A 101 -4.09 -0.78 10.43
N ASN A 102 -4.33 0.35 9.76
CA ASN A 102 -5.65 0.93 9.57
C ASN A 102 -5.92 1.19 8.08
N CYS A 103 -6.85 0.40 7.51
CA CYS A 103 -7.25 0.54 6.13
C CYS A 103 -8.77 0.36 5.96
N PRO A 104 -9.57 1.45 5.93
CA PRO A 104 -11.00 1.42 5.67
C PRO A 104 -11.42 0.54 4.47
N GLN A 105 -10.67 0.61 3.37
CA GLN A 105 -10.94 -0.14 2.16
C GLN A 105 -9.66 -0.74 1.56
N CYS A 106 -9.58 -2.06 1.59
CA CYS A 106 -8.45 -2.80 1.05
C CYS A 106 -8.89 -3.76 -0.07
N MET A 107 -8.24 -3.68 -1.22
CA MET A 107 -8.40 -4.63 -2.31
C MET A 107 -7.03 -5.20 -2.70
N SER A 108 -6.93 -6.54 -2.77
CA SER A 108 -5.70 -7.20 -3.19
C SER A 108 -5.97 -8.38 -4.14
N THR A 109 -5.10 -8.58 -5.12
CA THR A 109 -5.08 -9.86 -5.86
C THR A 109 -4.23 -10.93 -5.17
N GLY A 110 -3.42 -10.55 -4.18
CA GLY A 110 -2.64 -11.49 -3.37
C GLY A 110 -3.19 -11.54 -1.95
N SER A 111 -2.37 -11.21 -0.95
CA SER A 111 -2.79 -11.29 0.45
C SER A 111 -3.09 -9.92 1.05
N ILE A 112 -3.99 -9.89 2.04
CA ILE A 112 -4.26 -8.73 2.89
C ILE A 112 -3.93 -9.13 4.33
N PHE A 113 -3.14 -8.29 4.99
CA PHE A 113 -2.82 -8.35 6.41
C PHE A 113 -3.20 -6.99 7.01
N ALA A 114 -4.18 -6.95 7.91
CA ALA A 114 -4.56 -5.68 8.53
C ALA A 114 -5.08 -5.79 9.94
N GLU A 115 -4.76 -4.84 10.83
CA GLU A 115 -5.39 -4.86 12.16
C GLU A 115 -6.85 -4.45 12.09
N ASN A 116 -7.13 -3.30 11.47
CA ASN A 116 -8.48 -2.76 11.31
C ASN A 116 -8.77 -2.48 9.85
N CYS A 117 -9.68 -3.26 9.26
CA CYS A 117 -10.12 -3.09 7.88
C CYS A 117 -11.64 -3.26 7.75
N PRO A 118 -12.44 -2.18 7.86
CA PRO A 118 -13.89 -2.20 7.65
C PRO A 118 -14.35 -3.00 6.43
N ARG A 119 -13.61 -2.91 5.32
CA ARG A 119 -13.96 -3.60 4.08
C ARG A 119 -12.72 -4.15 3.38
N SER A 120 -12.60 -5.47 3.33
CA SER A 120 -11.52 -6.17 2.65
C SER A 120 -12.03 -7.06 1.51
N MET A 121 -11.30 -7.06 0.40
CA MET A 121 -11.55 -7.97 -0.73
C MET A 121 -10.24 -8.51 -1.28
N SER A 122 -10.11 -9.83 -1.31
CA SER A 122 -8.87 -10.50 -1.74
C SER A 122 -9.15 -11.63 -2.71
N THR A 123 -8.28 -11.85 -3.70
CA THR A 123 -8.27 -13.14 -4.41
C THR A 123 -7.33 -14.17 -3.75
N GLY A 124 -6.40 -13.74 -2.92
CA GLY A 124 -5.58 -14.62 -2.08
C GLY A 124 -6.18 -14.74 -0.69
N SER A 125 -5.36 -14.61 0.35
CA SER A 125 -5.81 -14.72 1.75
C SER A 125 -6.11 -13.36 2.38
N ILE A 126 -6.94 -13.37 3.43
CA ILE A 126 -7.18 -12.21 4.29
C ILE A 126 -6.85 -12.62 5.73
N PHE A 127 -6.01 -11.83 6.38
CA PHE A 127 -5.69 -11.92 7.80
C PHE A 127 -6.02 -10.57 8.43
N ALA A 128 -7.00 -10.51 9.32
CA ALA A 128 -7.31 -9.27 10.00
C ALA A 128 -7.87 -9.42 11.40
N ASN A 129 -7.55 -8.54 12.34
CA ASN A 129 -8.14 -8.63 13.69
C ASN A 129 -9.62 -8.21 13.64
N ASN A 130 -9.91 -7.00 13.15
CA ASN A 130 -11.26 -6.46 13.02
C ASN A 130 -11.60 -6.13 11.57
N CYS A 131 -12.60 -6.83 11.04
CA CYS A 131 -13.09 -6.60 9.69
C CYS A 131 -14.61 -6.73 9.61
N PRO A 132 -15.41 -5.67 9.74
CA PRO A 132 -16.86 -5.67 9.54
C PRO A 132 -17.36 -6.46 8.33
N ARG A 133 -16.64 -6.38 7.19
CA ARG A 133 -17.02 -7.06 5.96
C ARG A 133 -15.81 -7.55 5.16
N SER A 134 -15.69 -8.86 4.96
CA SER A 134 -14.62 -9.46 4.16
C SER A 134 -15.17 -10.33 3.02
N MET A 135 -14.41 -10.39 1.92
CA MET A 135 -14.66 -11.33 0.82
C MET A 135 -13.34 -11.85 0.27
N SER A 136 -13.20 -13.17 0.18
CA SER A 136 -11.97 -13.79 -0.30
C SER A 136 -12.25 -14.95 -1.25
N THR A 137 -11.39 -15.16 -2.26
CA THR A 137 -11.36 -16.47 -2.93
C THR A 137 -10.42 -17.48 -2.25
N GLY A 138 -9.42 -17.01 -1.50
CA GLY A 138 -8.56 -17.85 -0.66
C GLY A 138 -9.13 -18.01 0.75
N SER A 139 -8.26 -18.16 1.74
CA SER A 139 -8.67 -18.31 3.14
C SER A 139 -8.90 -16.95 3.82
N ILE A 140 -9.72 -16.94 4.86
CA ILE A 140 -9.96 -15.77 5.71
C ILE A 140 -9.65 -16.15 7.17
N PHE A 141 -8.88 -15.31 7.85
CA PHE A 141 -8.55 -15.42 9.28
C PHE A 141 -8.88 -14.10 9.97
N TYR A 142 -9.69 -14.14 11.03
CA TYR A 142 -9.93 -12.98 11.88
C TYR A 142 -10.34 -13.31 13.31
N GLU A 143 -10.17 -12.32 14.18
CA GLU A 143 -10.79 -12.33 15.50
C GLU A 143 -12.28 -11.96 15.37
N ASN A 144 -12.58 -10.78 14.80
CA ASN A 144 -13.94 -10.26 14.70
C ASN A 144 -14.32 -9.86 13.27
N CYS A 145 -15.28 -10.59 12.67
CA CYS A 145 -15.88 -10.23 11.39
C CYS A 145 -17.38 -10.57 11.38
N PRO A 146 -18.27 -9.57 11.57
CA PRO A 146 -19.71 -9.72 11.47
C PRO A 146 -20.19 -10.46 10.21
N ARG A 147 -19.55 -10.19 9.05
CA ARG A 147 -19.97 -10.75 7.77
C ARG A 147 -18.78 -11.08 6.87
N SER A 148 -18.56 -12.35 6.60
CA SER A 148 -17.51 -12.83 5.70
C SER A 148 -18.04 -13.80 4.65
N MET A 149 -17.38 -13.81 3.49
CA MET A 149 -17.63 -14.79 2.43
C MET A 149 -16.30 -15.25 1.85
N SER A 150 -16.11 -16.56 1.82
CA SER A 150 -14.89 -17.19 1.31
C SER A 150 -15.20 -18.32 0.34
N THR A 151 -14.41 -18.46 -0.74
CA THR A 151 -14.39 -19.74 -1.47
C THR A 151 -13.39 -20.75 -0.89
N GLY A 152 -12.43 -20.27 -0.08
CA GLY A 152 -11.52 -21.09 0.72
C GLY A 152 -12.10 -21.38 2.10
N SER A 153 -11.25 -21.43 3.13
CA SER A 153 -11.69 -21.64 4.52
C SER A 153 -11.92 -20.31 5.24
N ILE A 154 -12.68 -20.35 6.35
CA ILE A 154 -12.87 -19.22 7.26
C ILE A 154 -12.50 -19.67 8.67
N PHE A 155 -11.58 -18.94 9.31
CA PHE A 155 -11.18 -19.11 10.71
C PHE A 155 -11.48 -17.82 11.47
N ALA A 156 -12.34 -17.93 12.48
CA ALA A 156 -13.07 -16.82 13.06
C ALA A 156 -13.32 -17.06 14.55
N GLU A 157 -12.98 -16.11 15.42
CA GLU A 157 -13.47 -16.16 16.80
C GLU A 157 -14.94 -15.73 16.86
N TYR A 158 -15.29 -14.62 16.21
CA TYR A 158 -16.66 -14.12 16.14
C TYR A 158 -17.09 -13.80 14.71
N CYS A 159 -18.08 -14.55 14.22
CA CYS A 159 -18.73 -14.30 12.93
C CYS A 159 -20.16 -14.83 12.86
N PRO A 160 -21.17 -13.97 13.09
CA PRO A 160 -22.57 -14.35 13.00
C PRO A 160 -23.05 -14.63 11.56
N GLN A 161 -22.41 -14.05 10.53
CA GLN A 161 -22.84 -14.17 9.13
C GLN A 161 -21.69 -14.61 8.20
N CYS A 162 -21.17 -15.80 8.46
CA CYS A 162 -20.11 -16.43 7.70
C CYS A 162 -20.64 -17.39 6.64
N MET A 163 -20.09 -17.32 5.42
CA MET A 163 -20.30 -18.38 4.42
C MET A 163 -19.01 -18.78 3.74
N SER A 164 -18.74 -20.08 3.74
CA SER A 164 -17.60 -20.70 3.06
C SER A 164 -18.11 -21.71 2.03
N THR A 165 -17.52 -21.75 0.83
CA THR A 165 -17.80 -22.83 -0.14
C THR A 165 -16.93 -24.06 0.09
N LYS A 166 -15.92 -23.98 0.96
CA LYS A 166 -15.08 -25.10 1.36
C LYS A 166 -15.37 -25.43 2.83
N PHE A 167 -15.98 -26.59 3.08
CA PHE A 167 -16.10 -27.11 4.44
C PHE A 167 -14.70 -27.39 4.98
N GLY A 168 -14.37 -26.74 6.10
CA GLY A 168 -13.25 -27.15 6.96
C GLY A 168 -13.67 -28.34 7.81
#